data_AF-A0AA42E6R8-F1
#
_entry.id   AF-A0AA42E6R8-F1
#
_cell.length_a   1.000
_cell.length_b   1.000
_cell.length_c   1.000
_cell.angle_alpha   90.00
_cell.angle_beta   90.00
_cell.angle_gamma   90.00
#
_symmetry.space_group_name_H-M   'P 1'
#
loop_
_entity.id
_entity.type
_entity.pdbx_description
1 polymer ?
#
loop_
_entity_poly.entity_id
_entity_poly.type
_entity_poly.pdbx_seq_one_letter_code
_entity_poly.pdbx_strand_id
1 'polypeptide(L)'
;MEHLRPNYLRDVAYISRDWIEHHGLHPAVGVAIEVAAEIELPEDRSPSQIVEAPTAEERVIIERLVRAYIASGVFPPSEGNTYGFADWEFTIER
;
A
#
# COMPACT_ATOMS: atom_id res chain seq x y z
N MET A 1 -29.03 9.30 10.46
CA MET A 1 -27.86 10.17 10.69
C MET A 1 -26.66 9.26 10.70
N GLU A 2 -25.93 9.21 9.59
CA GLU A 2 -24.67 8.45 9.51
C GLU A 2 -23.71 9.00 10.54
N HIS A 3 -23.32 8.15 11.49
CA HIS A 3 -22.22 8.45 12.38
C HIS A 3 -20.94 8.42 11.54
N LEU A 4 -20.49 9.59 11.10
CA LEU A 4 -19.10 9.79 10.70
C LEU A 4 -18.23 9.38 11.90
N ARG A 5 -17.57 8.21 11.79
CA ARG A 5 -16.76 7.69 12.89
C ARG A 5 -15.52 8.58 13.06
N PRO A 6 -15.22 9.07 14.27
CA PRO A 6 -14.28 10.19 14.45
C PRO A 6 -12.78 9.85 14.34
N ASN A 7 -12.38 8.71 13.76
CA ASN A 7 -10.98 8.25 13.81
C ASN A 7 -10.52 7.43 12.60
N TYR A 8 -11.03 7.72 11.39
CA TYR A 8 -10.71 6.98 10.16
C TYR A 8 -9.22 6.94 9.79
N LEU A 9 -8.33 7.71 10.44
CA LEU A 9 -6.88 7.67 10.20
C LEU A 9 -6.10 6.89 11.29
N ARG A 10 -6.74 6.56 12.42
CA ARG A 10 -6.08 5.83 13.52
C ARG A 10 -6.27 4.32 13.46
N ASP A 11 -7.30 3.86 12.75
CA ASP A 11 -7.58 2.43 12.56
C ASP A 11 -6.97 1.87 11.25
N VAL A 12 -6.30 2.72 10.45
CA VAL A 12 -5.75 2.41 9.10
C VAL A 12 -4.31 1.87 9.15
N ALA A 13 -3.98 1.07 10.15
CA ALA A 13 -2.68 0.39 10.20
C ALA A 13 -2.84 -0.98 10.89
N TYR A 14 -3.33 -1.97 10.14
CA TYR A 14 -3.46 -3.35 10.63
C TYR A 14 -2.23 -4.20 10.28
N ILE A 15 -1.44 -3.76 9.30
CA ILE A 15 -0.14 -4.28 8.96
C ILE A 15 0.87 -3.64 9.92
N SER A 16 1.36 -4.43 10.86
CA SER A 16 2.45 -4.01 11.71
C SER A 16 3.70 -3.74 10.86
N ARG A 17 4.54 -2.81 11.33
CA ARG A 17 5.89 -2.63 10.78
C ARG A 17 6.62 -3.98 10.62
N ASP A 18 6.45 -4.87 11.60
CA ASP A 18 7.04 -6.21 11.59
C ASP A 18 6.55 -7.05 10.40
N TRP A 19 5.29 -6.91 9.98
CA TRP A 19 4.75 -7.60 8.81
C TRP A 19 5.32 -7.04 7.51
N ILE A 20 5.45 -5.71 7.39
CA ILE A 20 6.09 -5.06 6.23
C ILE A 20 7.53 -5.56 6.10
N GLU A 21 8.27 -5.55 7.20
CA GLU A 21 9.66 -6.04 7.26
C GLU A 21 9.74 -7.55 6.97
N HIS A 22 8.81 -8.35 7.49
CA HIS A 22 8.73 -9.79 7.22
C HIS A 22 8.54 -10.11 5.75
N HIS A 23 7.74 -9.32 5.04
CA HIS A 23 7.48 -9.47 3.60
C HIS A 23 8.52 -8.76 2.72
N GLY A 24 9.54 -8.14 3.31
CA GLY A 24 10.57 -7.40 2.57
C GLY A 24 10.03 -6.20 1.80
N LEU A 25 8.88 -5.65 2.23
CA LEU A 25 8.21 -4.57 1.53
C LEU A 25 8.84 -3.22 1.89
N HIS A 26 8.85 -2.32 0.92
CA HIS A 26 9.07 -0.91 1.23
C HIS A 26 7.87 -0.37 2.06
N PRO A 27 8.09 0.47 3.09
CA PRO A 27 7.00 0.99 3.93
C PRO A 27 5.87 1.67 3.13
N ALA A 28 6.23 2.40 2.07
CA ALA A 28 5.24 3.02 1.18
C ALA A 28 4.34 1.99 0.48
N VAL A 29 4.89 0.82 0.13
CA VAL A 29 4.14 -0.27 -0.51
C VAL A 29 3.20 -0.91 0.49
N GLY A 30 3.69 -1.23 1.70
CA GLY A 30 2.88 -1.79 2.78
C GLY A 30 1.66 -0.93 3.10
N VAL A 31 1.86 0.37 3.30
CA VAL A 31 0.76 1.32 3.59
C VAL A 31 -0.17 1.50 2.40
N ALA A 32 0.34 1.51 1.17
CA ALA A 32 -0.51 1.60 -0.02
C ALA A 32 -1.43 0.38 -0.16
N ILE A 33 -0.97 -0.83 0.20
CA ILE A 33 -1.80 -2.04 0.20
C ILE A 33 -2.93 -1.92 1.22
N GLU A 34 -2.66 -1.41 2.43
CA GLU A 34 -3.69 -1.20 3.44
C GLU A 34 -4.77 -0.22 2.97
N VAL A 35 -4.34 0.91 2.44
CA VAL A 35 -5.25 1.94 1.93
C VAL A 35 -6.07 1.38 0.76
N ALA A 36 -5.45 0.59 -0.12
CA ALA A 36 -6.15 -0.06 -1.21
C ALA A 36 -7.24 -1.02 -0.69
N ALA A 37 -6.89 -1.90 0.26
CA ALA A 37 -7.81 -2.88 0.83
C ALA A 37 -9.01 -2.25 1.56
N GLU A 38 -8.82 -1.10 2.22
CA GLU A 38 -9.85 -0.50 3.07
C GLU A 38 -10.72 0.56 2.37
N ILE A 39 -10.20 1.24 1.34
CA ILE A 39 -10.81 2.47 0.82
C ILE A 39 -11.05 2.42 -0.69
N GLU A 40 -10.14 1.83 -1.46
CA GLU A 40 -10.12 2.00 -2.92
C GLU A 40 -10.60 0.77 -3.69
N LEU A 41 -10.62 -0.43 -3.08
CA LEU A 41 -11.00 -1.66 -3.77
C LEU A 41 -12.48 -2.02 -3.54
N PRO A 42 -13.18 -2.50 -4.58
CA PRO A 42 -14.59 -2.89 -4.49
C PRO A 42 -14.83 -4.26 -3.83
N GLU A 43 -13.78 -5.04 -3.55
CA GLU A 43 -13.87 -6.37 -2.95
C GLU A 43 -13.21 -6.41 -1.56
N ASP A 44 -13.78 -7.17 -0.62
CA ASP A 44 -13.26 -7.43 0.73
C ASP A 44 -12.01 -8.35 0.70
N ARG A 45 -10.96 -7.97 -0.03
CA ARG A 45 -9.68 -8.68 -0.04
C ARG A 45 -8.77 -8.13 1.05
N SER A 46 -8.29 -9.03 1.90
CA SER A 46 -7.31 -8.69 2.92
C SER A 46 -5.95 -8.34 2.32
N PRO A 47 -5.14 -7.51 3.00
CA PRO A 47 -3.77 -7.20 2.55
C PRO A 47 -2.89 -8.41 2.24
N SER A 48 -3.01 -9.50 2.99
CA SER A 48 -2.25 -10.73 2.75
C SER A 48 -2.66 -11.39 1.43
N GLN A 49 -3.95 -11.41 1.09
CA GLN A 49 -4.41 -11.94 -0.18
C GLN A 49 -3.91 -11.10 -1.36
N ILE A 50 -3.88 -9.77 -1.20
CA ILE A 50 -3.34 -8.85 -2.20
C ILE A 50 -1.84 -9.12 -2.38
N VAL A 51 -1.07 -9.24 -1.28
CA VAL A 51 0.37 -9.51 -1.35
C VAL A 51 0.73 -10.89 -1.88
N GLU A 52 -0.11 -11.90 -1.69
CA GLU A 52 0.14 -13.22 -2.29
C GLU A 52 -0.16 -13.23 -3.79
N ALA A 53 -1.23 -12.55 -4.21
CA ALA A 53 -1.69 -12.57 -5.59
C ALA A 53 -2.44 -11.27 -5.95
N PRO A 54 -1.72 -10.21 -6.34
CA PRO A 54 -2.36 -8.95 -6.69
C PRO A 54 -2.98 -9.03 -8.08
N THR A 55 -4.20 -8.53 -8.23
CA THR A 55 -4.85 -8.32 -9.52
C THR A 55 -4.19 -7.16 -10.28
N ALA A 56 -4.47 -7.04 -11.58
CA ALA A 56 -3.95 -5.93 -12.36
C ALA A 56 -4.47 -4.56 -11.88
N GLU A 57 -5.73 -4.50 -11.41
CA GLU A 57 -6.33 -3.27 -10.90
C GLU A 57 -5.71 -2.84 -9.56
N GLU A 58 -5.50 -3.80 -8.65
CA GLU A 58 -4.81 -3.57 -7.37
C GLU A 58 -3.41 -3.01 -7.58
N ARG A 59 -2.65 -3.57 -8.53
CA ARG A 59 -1.31 -3.07 -8.88
C ARG A 59 -1.35 -1.61 -9.31
N VAL A 60 -2.31 -1.23 -10.15
CA VAL A 60 -2.47 0.15 -10.63
C VAL A 60 -2.79 1.12 -9.48
N ILE A 61 -3.70 0.74 -8.59
CA ILE A 61 -4.08 1.57 -7.43
C ILE A 61 -2.89 1.72 -6.48
N ILE A 62 -2.24 0.61 -6.13
CA ILE A 62 -1.09 0.60 -5.21
C ILE A 62 0.08 1.40 -5.80
N GLU A 63 0.39 1.22 -7.08
CA GLU A 63 1.42 2.01 -7.76
C GLU A 63 1.13 3.52 -7.66
N ARG A 64 -0.11 3.93 -7.93
CA ARG A 64 -0.53 5.33 -7.84
C ARG A 64 -0.34 5.89 -6.43
N LEU A 65 -0.71 5.13 -5.40
CA LEU A 65 -0.56 5.53 -4.00
C LEU A 65 0.92 5.65 -3.61
N VAL A 66 1.75 4.67 -3.97
CA VAL A 66 3.20 4.71 -3.71
C VAL A 66 3.83 5.93 -4.39
N ARG A 67 3.49 6.20 -5.66
CA ARG A 67 3.96 7.39 -6.37
C ARG A 67 3.60 8.68 -5.64
N ALA A 68 2.37 8.79 -5.16
CA ALA A 68 1.92 9.96 -4.40
C ALA A 68 2.68 10.12 -3.07
N TYR A 69 2.93 9.03 -2.34
CA TYR A 69 3.66 9.09 -1.07
C TYR A 69 5.13 9.47 -1.23
N ILE A 70 5.79 8.96 -2.28
CA ILE A 70 7.18 9.32 -2.59
C ILE A 70 7.26 10.77 -3.07
N ALA A 71 6.37 11.21 -3.95
CA ALA A 71 6.33 12.60 -4.45
C ALA A 71 6.06 13.62 -3.33
N SER A 72 5.26 13.25 -2.33
CA SER A 72 4.97 14.10 -1.16
C SER A 72 6.04 14.04 -0.06
N GLY A 73 7.03 13.14 -0.18
CA GLY A 73 8.09 12.97 0.81
C GLY A 73 7.63 12.32 2.12
N VAL A 74 6.45 11.68 2.14
CA VAL A 74 5.92 10.96 3.31
C VAL A 74 6.80 9.76 3.66
N PHE A 75 7.32 9.06 2.64
CA PHE A 75 8.31 8.01 2.80
C PHE A 75 9.60 8.36 2.07
N PRO A 76 10.77 7.93 2.57
CA PRO A 76 12.00 8.01 1.81
C PRO A 76 11.89 7.14 0.55
N PRO A 77 12.62 7.48 -0.53
CA PRO A 77 12.70 6.61 -1.69
C PRO A 77 13.46 5.31 -1.39
N SER A 78 13.06 4.23 -2.05
CA SER A 78 13.80 2.96 -2.02
C SER A 78 15.13 3.05 -2.78
N GLU A 79 16.01 2.08 -2.54
CA GLU A 79 17.21 1.90 -3.36
C GLU A 79 16.82 1.69 -4.83
N GLY A 80 17.42 2.44 -5.75
CA GLY A 80 17.08 2.39 -7.17
C GLY A 80 15.70 2.97 -7.54
N ASN A 81 14.93 3.52 -6.59
CA ASN A 81 13.53 3.92 -6.76
C ASN A 81 12.62 2.79 -7.30
N THR A 82 12.92 1.53 -6.97
CA THR A 82 12.12 0.36 -7.34
C THR A 82 11.24 -0.07 -6.17
N TYR A 83 9.99 -0.42 -6.48
CA TYR A 83 8.96 -0.81 -5.52
C TYR A 83 8.22 -2.01 -6.07
N GLY A 84 7.76 -2.91 -5.20
CA GLY A 84 7.08 -4.11 -5.67
C GLY A 84 6.78 -5.11 -4.58
N PHE A 85 6.08 -6.17 -4.97
CA PHE A 85 5.73 -7.35 -4.19
C PHE A 85 5.16 -8.44 -5.12
N ALA A 86 5.12 -9.71 -4.69
CA ALA A 86 4.52 -10.82 -5.46
C ALA A 86 5.02 -10.95 -6.91
N ASP A 87 6.34 -10.91 -7.11
CA ASP A 87 7.00 -10.92 -8.43
C ASP A 87 6.64 -9.74 -9.36
N TRP A 88 5.89 -8.76 -8.86
CA TRP A 88 5.56 -7.53 -9.57
C TRP A 88 6.38 -6.37 -9.01
N GLU A 89 7.05 -5.63 -9.91
CA GLU A 89 7.86 -4.46 -9.56
C GLU A 89 7.61 -3.31 -10.54
N PHE A 90 7.82 -2.09 -10.07
CA PHE A 90 7.81 -0.87 -10.87
C PHE A 90 8.84 0.13 -10.36
N THR A 91 9.27 1.04 -11.25
CA THR A 91 10.25 2.09 -10.92
C THR A 91 9.60 3.47 -11.01
N ILE A 92 9.99 4.36 -10.10
CA ILE A 92 9.62 5.77 -10.14
C ILE A 92 10.81 6.58 -10.67
N GLU A 93 10.66 7.11 -11.88
CA GLU A 93 11.60 8.07 -12.46
C GLU A 93 11.53 9.40 -11.69
N ARG A 94 12.68 10.04 -11.44
CA ARG A 94 12.77 11.33 -10.75
C ARG A 94 12.59 12.51 -11.69
#